data_AF-A0A327WWX1-F1
#
_entry.id   AF-A0A327WWX1-F1
#
_cell.length_a   1.000
_cell.length_b   1.000
_cell.length_c   1.000
_cell.angle_alpha   90.00
_cell.angle_beta   90.00
_cell.angle_gamma   90.00
#
_symmetry.space_group_name_H-M   'P 1'
#
loop_
_entity.id
_entity.type
_entity.pdbx_description
1 polymer ?
#
loop_
_entity_poly.entity_id
_entity_poly.type
_entity_poly.pdbx_seq_one_letter_code
_entity_poly.pdbx_strand_id
1 'polypeptide(L)'
;MKLQIHTTPRTSYSEYQLQAVTRHLNLPDIVLPFWGQRKRVPAYRITWLEGKGNYTIVHFSDGSQLIVSLTLKKLESRLSSEIFVRPHKKSIINLLYLQEIRPGKGMQLCLTSGHEIEVSRRKTTQFMQLVVAFQQEFLPLTAYYAMA
;
A
#
# COMPACT_ATOMS: atom_id res chain seq x y z
N MET A 1 -5.54 2.55 29.28
CA MET A 1 -6.18 3.40 28.24
C MET A 1 -6.22 2.59 26.94
N LYS A 2 -7.34 1.93 26.64
CA LYS A 2 -7.49 1.10 25.43
C LYS A 2 -7.68 2.03 24.25
N LEU A 3 -6.67 2.16 23.38
CA LEU A 3 -6.85 2.78 22.08
C LEU A 3 -7.74 1.84 21.24
N GLN A 4 -9.05 2.10 21.25
CA GLN A 4 -9.98 1.52 20.28
C GLN A 4 -9.75 2.20 18.93
N ILE A 5 -8.65 1.83 18.28
CA ILE A 5 -8.49 2.07 16.84
C ILE A 5 -9.60 1.25 16.19
N HIS A 6 -10.60 1.95 15.67
CA HIS A 6 -11.68 1.32 14.92
C HIS A 6 -11.01 0.52 13.80
N THR A 7 -11.25 -0.79 13.86
CA THR A 7 -10.82 -1.78 12.89
C THR A 7 -11.05 -1.21 11.49
N THR A 8 -10.00 -1.14 10.68
CA THR A 8 -10.05 -0.79 9.26
C THR A 8 -11.29 -1.40 8.61
N PRO A 9 -11.96 -0.70 7.67
CA PRO A 9 -13.09 -1.28 6.97
C PRO A 9 -12.67 -2.62 6.37
N ARG A 10 -13.44 -3.67 6.68
CA ARG A 10 -13.27 -5.05 6.19
C ARG A 10 -13.43 -5.18 4.67
N THR A 11 -13.71 -4.08 3.98
CA THR A 11 -14.23 -4.06 2.61
C THR A 11 -13.08 -3.98 1.61
N SER A 12 -12.99 -4.95 0.72
CA SER A 12 -12.22 -4.81 -0.52
C SER A 12 -12.90 -3.76 -1.39
N TYR A 13 -12.20 -2.67 -1.72
CA TYR A 13 -12.72 -1.64 -2.64
C TYR A 13 -12.96 -2.22 -4.03
N SER A 14 -14.08 -1.85 -4.65
CA SER A 14 -14.33 -2.19 -6.06
C SER A 14 -13.32 -1.47 -6.97
N GLU A 15 -13.11 -2.00 -8.18
CA GLU A 15 -12.20 -1.39 -9.14
C GLU A 15 -12.62 0.06 -9.49
N TYR A 16 -13.93 0.31 -9.57
CA TYR A 16 -14.47 1.67 -9.78
C TYR A 16 -14.11 2.61 -8.62
N GLN A 17 -14.28 2.16 -7.38
CA GLN A 17 -13.92 2.95 -6.19
C GLN A 17 -12.43 3.27 -6.18
N LEU A 18 -11.57 2.29 -6.47
CA LEU A 18 -10.13 2.49 -6.55
C LEU A 18 -9.76 3.49 -7.65
N GLN A 19 -10.37 3.40 -8.83
CA GLN A 19 -10.11 4.35 -9.92
C GLN A 19 -10.60 5.77 -9.58
N ALA A 20 -11.77 5.92 -8.97
CA ALA A 20 -12.33 7.22 -8.61
C ALA A 20 -11.47 7.95 -7.56
N VAL A 21 -11.06 7.19 -6.54
CA VAL A 21 -10.08 7.62 -5.54
C VAL A 21 -8.74 8.00 -6.18
N THR A 22 -8.23 7.17 -7.08
CA THR A 22 -6.94 7.40 -7.75
C THR A 22 -6.96 8.71 -8.54
N ARG A 23 -8.07 9.00 -9.22
CA ARG A 23 -8.26 10.29 -9.91
C ARG A 23 -8.29 11.45 -8.93
N HIS A 24 -8.98 11.30 -7.79
CA HIS A 24 -9.05 12.34 -6.77
C HIS A 24 -7.69 12.64 -6.15
N LEU A 25 -6.91 11.60 -5.82
CA LEU A 25 -5.57 11.71 -5.25
C LEU A 25 -4.48 11.99 -6.30
N ASN A 26 -4.86 12.13 -7.58
CA ASN A 26 -3.95 12.30 -8.71
C ASN A 26 -2.76 11.32 -8.68
N LEU A 27 -3.02 10.06 -8.34
CA LEU A 27 -1.97 9.07 -8.11
C LEU A 27 -1.31 8.71 -9.47
N PRO A 28 -0.04 9.07 -9.69
CA PRO A 28 0.58 8.88 -11.00
C PRO A 28 0.87 7.40 -11.26
N ASP A 29 0.81 7.01 -12.54
CA ASP A 29 1.33 5.72 -12.97
C ASP A 29 2.84 5.64 -12.70
N ILE A 30 3.32 4.44 -12.38
CA ILE A 30 4.76 4.20 -12.24
C ILE A 30 5.29 3.50 -13.48
N VAL A 31 6.48 3.93 -13.93
CA VAL A 31 7.19 3.29 -15.03
C VAL A 31 8.25 2.35 -14.48
N LEU A 32 8.09 1.07 -14.76
CA LEU A 32 8.93 -0.02 -14.28
C LEU A 32 9.76 -0.62 -15.42
N PRO A 33 11.03 -0.99 -15.18
CA PRO A 33 11.83 -1.71 -16.16
C PRO A 33 11.32 -3.16 -16.31
N PHE A 34 11.21 -3.64 -17.55
CA PHE A 34 10.79 -5.00 -17.87
C PHE A 34 11.49 -5.47 -19.15
N TRP A 35 12.44 -6.40 -19.04
CA TRP A 35 13.14 -7.01 -20.18
C TRP A 35 13.65 -6.01 -21.24
N GLY A 36 14.43 -5.01 -20.79
CA GLY A 36 14.96 -3.95 -21.68
C GLY A 36 13.94 -2.90 -22.12
N GLN A 37 12.66 -3.11 -21.82
CA GLN A 37 11.57 -2.17 -22.07
C GLN A 37 11.15 -1.44 -20.80
N ARG A 38 10.29 -0.43 -20.97
CA ARG A 38 9.64 0.28 -19.87
C ARG A 38 8.15 -0.03 -19.90
N LYS A 39 7.62 -0.58 -18.81
CA LYS A 39 6.20 -0.85 -18.62
C LYS A 39 5.60 0.22 -17.73
N ARG A 40 4.63 0.96 -18.25
CA ARG A 40 3.81 1.89 -17.46
C ARG A 40 2.72 1.10 -16.77
N VAL A 41 2.62 1.19 -15.44
CA VAL A 41 1.61 0.49 -14.64
C VAL A 41 0.86 1.47 -13.75
N PRO A 42 -0.47 1.36 -13.65
CA PRO A 42 -1.22 2.18 -12.71
C PRO A 42 -0.82 1.85 -11.27
N ALA A 43 -0.42 2.87 -10.51
CA ALA A 43 0.05 2.67 -9.15
C ALA A 43 -1.03 2.06 -8.25
N TYR A 44 -2.30 2.40 -8.48
CA TYR A 44 -3.41 1.83 -7.71
C TYR A 44 -3.55 0.31 -7.88
N ARG A 45 -3.02 -0.29 -8.95
CA ARG A 45 -3.01 -1.76 -9.12
C ARG A 45 -1.95 -2.46 -8.29
N ILE A 46 -0.97 -1.73 -7.75
CA ILE A 46 0.10 -2.30 -6.94
C ILE A 46 -0.40 -2.47 -5.51
N THR A 47 -0.35 -3.69 -4.99
CA THR A 47 -0.79 -4.02 -3.62
C THR A 47 0.35 -3.84 -2.62
N TRP A 48 1.53 -4.38 -2.94
CA TRP A 48 2.73 -4.24 -2.13
C TRP A 48 3.98 -4.58 -2.94
N LEU A 49 5.14 -4.22 -2.39
CA LEU A 49 6.45 -4.46 -2.97
C LEU A 49 7.32 -5.20 -1.97
N GLU A 50 7.98 -6.26 -2.44
CA GLU A 50 8.88 -7.10 -1.65
C GLU A 50 10.33 -6.94 -2.11
N GLY A 51 11.22 -6.60 -1.18
CA GLY A 51 12.65 -6.47 -1.47
C GLY A 51 13.39 -7.82 -1.44
N LYS A 52 14.05 -8.16 -2.55
CA LYS A 52 14.92 -9.33 -2.72
C LYS A 52 16.33 -8.89 -3.13
N GLY A 53 17.10 -8.36 -2.18
CA GLY A 53 18.45 -7.85 -2.44
C GLY A 53 18.42 -6.64 -3.39
N ASN A 54 19.02 -6.79 -4.57
CA ASN A 54 19.05 -5.75 -5.61
C ASN A 54 17.79 -5.74 -6.50
N TYR A 55 16.86 -6.65 -6.25
CA TYR A 55 15.60 -6.77 -6.97
C TYR A 55 14.42 -6.44 -6.06
N THR A 56 13.30 -6.07 -6.68
CA THR A 56 12.01 -5.92 -6.01
C THR A 56 10.96 -6.72 -6.77
N ILE A 57 10.15 -7.48 -6.05
CA ILE A 57 8.93 -8.09 -6.57
C ILE A 57 7.79 -7.08 -6.35
N VAL A 58 7.15 -6.67 -7.44
CA VAL A 58 5.96 -5.82 -7.43
C VAL A 58 4.75 -6.74 -7.54
N HIS A 59 3.87 -6.70 -6.54
CA HIS A 59 2.65 -7.51 -6.49
C HIS A 59 1.45 -6.68 -6.92
N PHE A 60 0.61 -7.23 -7.79
CA PHE A 60 -0.56 -6.54 -8.33
C PHE A 60 -1.87 -7.10 -7.75
N SER A 61 -2.95 -6.34 -7.88
CA SER A 61 -4.27 -6.69 -7.34
C SER A 61 -4.96 -7.85 -8.06
N ASP A 62 -4.54 -8.17 -9.27
CA ASP A 62 -4.97 -9.35 -10.04
C ASP A 62 -4.17 -10.62 -9.67
N GLY A 63 -3.29 -10.55 -8.68
CA GLY A 63 -2.42 -11.64 -8.26
C GLY A 63 -1.16 -11.82 -9.10
N SER A 64 -1.01 -11.07 -10.20
CA SER A 64 0.21 -11.11 -11.01
C SER A 64 1.38 -10.44 -10.28
N GLN A 65 2.61 -10.77 -10.73
CA GLN A 65 3.84 -10.23 -10.16
C GLN A 65 4.80 -9.77 -11.25
N LEU A 66 5.61 -8.77 -10.92
CA LEU A 66 6.68 -8.27 -11.78
C LEU A 66 7.97 -8.11 -10.96
N ILE A 67 9.04 -8.78 -11.40
CA ILE A 67 10.37 -8.60 -10.81
C ILE A 67 11.10 -7.48 -11.55
N VAL A 68 11.61 -6.51 -10.80
CA VAL A 68 12.39 -5.38 -11.34
C VAL A 68 13.77 -5.31 -10.71
N SER A 69 14.77 -4.92 -11.50
CA SER A 69 16.15 -4.66 -11.05
C SER A 69 16.29 -3.29 -10.38
N LEU A 70 15.36 -2.96 -9.49
CA LEU A 70 15.34 -1.75 -8.67
C LEU A 70 15.20 -2.14 -7.21
N THR A 71 15.93 -1.47 -6.33
CA THR A 71 15.78 -1.65 -4.88
C THR A 71 14.51 -0.96 -4.38
N LEU A 72 13.97 -1.41 -3.25
CA LEU A 72 12.86 -0.74 -2.57
C LEU A 72 13.13 0.73 -2.31
N LYS A 73 14.36 1.11 -1.94
CA LYS A 73 14.73 2.52 -1.72
C LYS A 73 14.52 3.38 -2.98
N LYS A 74 14.85 2.83 -4.15
CA LYS A 74 14.71 3.53 -5.43
C LYS A 74 13.26 3.58 -5.92
N LEU A 75 12.43 2.62 -5.52
CA LEU A 75 10.99 2.62 -5.81
C LEU A 75 10.21 3.50 -4.84
N GLU A 76 10.59 3.52 -3.56
CA GLU A 76 10.01 4.39 -2.52
C GLU A 76 10.03 5.87 -2.94
N SER A 77 11.14 6.35 -3.51
CA SER A 77 11.25 7.74 -3.99
C SER A 77 10.43 8.06 -5.25
N ARG A 78 9.76 7.07 -5.85
CA ARG A 78 8.96 7.21 -7.08
C ARG A 78 7.46 7.01 -6.83
N LEU A 79 7.09 6.65 -5.61
CA LEU A 79 5.73 6.33 -5.21
C LEU A 79 5.22 7.46 -4.31
N SER A 80 3.90 7.74 -4.35
CA SER A 80 3.30 8.71 -3.43
C SER A 80 3.44 8.21 -1.99
N SER A 81 4.04 9.03 -1.12
CA SER A 81 4.23 8.72 0.31
C SER A 81 2.93 8.72 1.12
N GLU A 82 1.86 9.30 0.58
CA GLU A 82 0.53 9.30 1.19
C GLU A 82 -0.13 7.92 1.12
N ILE A 83 0.23 7.13 0.10
CA ILE A 83 -0.39 5.84 -0.21
C ILE A 83 0.58 4.67 -0.01
N PHE A 84 1.84 4.86 -0.39
CA PHE A 84 2.86 3.83 -0.30
C PHE A 84 3.74 4.05 0.93
N VAL A 85 3.61 3.16 1.90
CA VAL A 85 4.35 3.25 3.18
C VAL A 85 5.30 2.08 3.31
N ARG A 86 6.50 2.34 3.84
CA ARG A 86 7.55 1.32 4.06
C ARG A 86 7.60 0.86 5.52
N PRO A 87 6.73 -0.06 5.97
CA PRO A 87 6.70 -0.53 7.37
C PRO A 87 7.95 -1.33 7.76
N HIS A 88 8.62 -1.96 6.78
CA HIS A 88 9.78 -2.82 7.02
C HIS A 88 10.87 -2.61 5.96
N LYS A 89 12.12 -2.98 6.29
CA LYS A 89 13.24 -2.82 5.33
C LYS A 89 13.04 -3.61 4.03
N LYS A 90 12.25 -4.69 4.07
CA LYS A 90 11.92 -5.57 2.93
C LYS A 90 10.53 -5.37 2.34
N SER A 91 9.74 -4.40 2.81
CA SER A 91 8.35 -4.27 2.38
C SER A 91 7.92 -2.81 2.26
N ILE A 92 7.30 -2.47 1.13
CA ILE A 92 6.48 -1.26 0.94
C ILE A 92 5.06 -1.74 0.68
N ILE A 93 4.07 -1.15 1.31
CA ILE A 93 2.66 -1.50 1.13
C ILE A 93 1.89 -0.34 0.54
N ASN A 94 0.84 -0.64 -0.20
CA ASN A 94 -0.18 0.32 -0.57
C ASN A 94 -1.30 0.29 0.49
N LEU A 95 -1.56 1.41 1.15
CA LEU A 95 -2.57 1.52 2.21
C LEU A 95 -4.00 1.27 1.70
N LEU A 96 -4.27 1.41 0.40
CA LEU A 96 -5.53 1.03 -0.23
C LEU A 96 -5.87 -0.45 -0.05
N TYR A 97 -4.86 -1.29 0.15
CA TYR A 97 -5.00 -2.74 0.31
C TYR A 97 -4.74 -3.22 1.75
N LEU A 98 -4.59 -2.30 2.70
CA LEU A 98 -4.45 -2.64 4.11
C LEU A 98 -5.81 -3.06 4.68
N GLN A 99 -5.94 -4.32 5.09
CA GLN A 99 -7.18 -4.86 5.63
C GLN A 99 -7.22 -4.82 7.15
N GLU A 100 -6.13 -5.19 7.82
CA GLU A 100 -6.10 -5.33 9.28
C GLU A 100 -4.73 -4.96 9.84
N ILE A 101 -4.72 -4.35 11.02
CA ILE A 101 -3.52 -4.15 11.83
C ILE A 101 -3.70 -4.96 13.12
N ARG A 102 -2.82 -5.94 13.34
CA ARG A 102 -2.83 -6.81 14.52
C ARG A 102 -1.72 -6.42 15.50
N PRO A 103 -2.06 -5.90 16.69
CA PRO A 103 -1.07 -5.63 17.74
C PRO A 103 -0.63 -6.92 18.44
N GLY A 104 0.64 -7.01 18.84
CA GLY A 104 1.21 -8.18 19.52
C GLY A 104 2.69 -7.98 19.92
N LYS A 105 3.48 -9.06 20.00
CA LYS A 105 4.95 -8.99 20.23
C LYS A 105 5.70 -8.19 19.16
N GLY A 106 5.05 -7.97 18.03
CA GLY A 106 5.34 -6.97 17.00
C GLY A 106 4.01 -6.53 16.38
N MET A 107 4.02 -5.44 15.61
CA MET A 107 2.84 -5.03 14.85
C MET A 107 2.83 -5.75 13.51
N GLN A 108 1.74 -6.45 13.21
CA GLN A 108 1.54 -7.17 11.96
C GLN A 108 0.42 -6.53 11.15
N LEU A 109 0.58 -6.53 9.84
CA LEU A 109 -0.37 -5.98 8.88
C LEU A 109 -0.90 -7.14 8.04
N CYS A 110 -2.21 -7.21 7.83
CA CYS A 110 -2.84 -8.10 6.87
C CYS A 110 -3.29 -7.28 5.67
N LEU A 111 -2.88 -7.67 4.47
CA LEU A 111 -3.38 -7.09 3.22
C LEU A 111 -4.63 -7.83 2.75
N THR A 112 -5.43 -7.22 1.88
CA THR A 112 -6.63 -7.86 1.29
C THR A 112 -6.34 -9.12 0.47
N SER A 113 -5.09 -9.32 0.06
CA SER A 113 -4.61 -10.57 -0.55
C SER A 113 -4.37 -11.70 0.45
N GLY A 114 -4.48 -11.44 1.75
CA GLY A 114 -4.14 -12.37 2.83
C GLY A 114 -2.66 -12.38 3.22
N HIS A 115 -1.81 -11.59 2.53
CA HIS A 115 -0.39 -11.50 2.89
C HIS A 115 -0.18 -10.75 4.21
N GLU A 116 0.66 -11.33 5.08
CA GLU A 116 1.03 -10.73 6.36
C GLU A 116 2.40 -10.05 6.29
N ILE A 117 2.49 -8.82 6.79
CA ILE A 117 3.69 -7.99 6.77
C ILE A 117 3.97 -7.47 8.19
N GLU A 118 5.16 -7.79 8.72
CA GLU A 118 5.61 -7.24 9.99
C GLU A 118 6.06 -5.78 9.84
N VAL A 119 5.74 -4.95 10.83
CA VAL A 119 6.27 -3.59 10.93
C VAL A 119 7.49 -3.58 11.85
N SER A 120 8.58 -2.96 11.37
CA SER A 120 9.76 -2.74 12.21
C SER A 120 9.38 -1.99 13.48
N ARG A 121 9.79 -2.49 14.66
CA ARG A 121 9.49 -1.86 15.97
C ARG A 121 9.74 -0.35 15.98
N ARG A 122 10.89 0.10 15.46
CA ARG A 122 11.28 1.52 15.35
C ARG A 122 10.41 2.36 14.42
N LYS A 123 9.64 1.73 13.53
CA LYS A 123 8.73 2.39 12.57
C LYS A 123 7.28 2.37 13.02
N THR A 124 6.93 1.64 14.08
CA THR A 124 5.54 1.46 14.55
C THR A 124 4.82 2.79 14.74
N THR A 125 5.44 3.73 15.47
CA THR A 125 4.85 5.05 15.74
C THR A 125 4.62 5.84 14.46
N GLN A 126 5.63 5.94 13.60
CA GLN A 126 5.54 6.63 12.32
C GLN A 126 4.50 6.00 11.40
N PHE A 127 4.46 4.67 11.34
CA PHE A 127 3.49 3.94 10.52
C PHE A 127 2.05 4.24 10.94
N MET A 128 1.77 4.20 12.25
CA MET A 128 0.44 4.51 12.76
C MET A 128 0.00 5.95 12.45
N GLN A 129 0.93 6.92 12.52
CA GLN A 129 0.63 8.30 12.13
C GLN A 129 0.23 8.40 10.65
N LEU A 130 0.94 7.70 9.76
CA LEU A 130 0.61 7.66 8.33
C LEU A 130 -0.73 6.97 8.07
N VAL A 131 -1.05 5.89 8.78
CA VAL A 131 -2.36 5.23 8.68
C VAL A 131 -3.49 6.15 9.10
N VAL A 132 -3.33 6.87 10.22
CA VAL A 132 -4.34 7.81 10.71
C VAL A 132 -4.53 8.95 9.71
N ALA A 133 -3.44 9.54 9.19
CA ALA A 133 -3.52 10.58 8.17
C ALA A 133 -4.25 10.10 6.91
N PHE A 134 -3.89 8.92 6.42
CA PHE A 134 -4.55 8.28 5.29
C PHE A 134 -6.05 8.08 5.55
N GLN A 135 -6.45 7.57 6.72
CA GLN A 135 -7.87 7.38 7.05
C GLN A 135 -8.66 8.69 7.07
N GLN A 136 -8.09 9.77 7.59
CA GLN A 136 -8.77 11.07 7.64
C GLN A 136 -9.01 11.67 6.25
N GLU A 137 -8.04 11.50 5.34
CA GLU A 137 -8.16 11.96 3.96
C GLU A 137 -9.08 11.05 3.12
N PHE A 138 -9.07 9.75 3.41
CA PHE A 138 -9.68 8.73 2.55
C PHE A 138 -11.11 8.35 2.91
N LEU A 139 -11.46 8.28 4.19
CA LEU A 139 -12.80 7.88 4.64
C LEU A 139 -13.90 8.80 4.05
N PRO A 140 -13.74 10.13 3.99
CA PRO A 140 -14.72 11.01 3.34
C PRO A 140 -14.91 10.69 1.85
N LEU A 141 -13.84 10.34 1.14
CA LEU A 141 -13.88 10.03 -0.29
C LEU A 141 -14.59 8.72 -0.57
N THR A 142 -14.34 7.70 0.24
CA THR A 142 -15.01 6.40 0.09
C THR A 142 -16.51 6.48 0.34
N ALA A 143 -16.94 7.26 1.35
CA ALA A 143 -18.35 7.50 1.61
C ALA A 143 -19.02 8.21 0.43
N TYR A 144 -18.37 9.21 -0.16
CA TYR A 144 -18.85 9.91 -1.35
C TYR A 144 -19.05 8.96 -2.55
N TYR A 145 -18.05 8.13 -2.87
CA TYR A 145 -18.13 7.20 -4.01
C TYR A 145 -18.93 5.93 -3.73
N ALA A 146 -19.30 5.63 -2.49
CA ALA A 146 -20.22 4.53 -2.16
C ALA A 146 -21.70 4.94 -2.29
N MET A 147 -21.97 6.24 -2.29
CA MET A 147 -23.32 6.82 -2.42
C MET A 147 -23.66 7.27 -3.85
N ALA A 148 -22.69 7.22 -4.76
CA ALA A 148 -22.81 7.62 -6.17
C ALA A 148 -22.73 6.40 -7.09
#